data_AF-A0AAE4DE95-F1
#
_entry.id   AF-A0AAE4DE95-F1
#
_cell.length_a   1.000
_cell.length_b   1.000
_cell.length_c   1.000
_cell.angle_alpha   90.00
_cell.angle_beta   90.00
_cell.angle_gamma   90.00
#
_symmetry.space_group_name_H-M   'P 1'
#
loop_
_entity.id
_entity.type
_entity.pdbx_description
1 polymer ?
#
loop_
_entity_poly.entity_id
_entity_poly.type
_entity_poly.pdbx_seq_one_letter_code
_entity_poly.pdbx_strand_id
1 'polypeptide(L)'
;MPNRSFDTLSEAVDTLTKEGFNDDFKSEDESIRAIYSKKSFRPDELKIVEVCRFEGESNPADSTEVFAIEANDGTKGTLVMSYSAAHSQDVDLITQLKKVQ
;
A
#
# COMPACT_ATOMS: atom_id res chain seq x y z
N MET A 1 -7.79 11.55 11.57
CA MET A 1 -7.28 10.20 11.26
C MET A 1 -6.04 10.00 12.13
N PRO A 2 -5.90 8.89 12.88
CA PRO A 2 -4.70 8.69 13.68
C PRO A 2 -3.51 8.48 12.75
N ASN A 3 -2.53 9.39 12.78
CA ASN A 3 -1.23 9.18 12.14
C ASN A 3 -0.45 8.19 13.00
N ARG A 4 -0.69 6.89 12.81
CA ARG A 4 0.19 5.86 13.38
C ARG A 4 1.53 5.93 12.65
N SER A 5 2.58 6.18 13.41
CA SER A 5 3.96 6.15 12.93
C SER A 5 4.60 4.91 13.53
N PHE A 6 5.18 4.08 12.68
CA PHE A 6 5.92 2.88 13.09
C PHE A 6 7.41 3.16 12.96
N ASP A 7 8.21 2.58 13.85
CA ASP A 7 9.66 2.74 13.81
C ASP A 7 10.29 2.02 12.60
N THR A 8 9.67 0.92 12.16
CA THR A 8 10.17 0.13 11.02
C THR A 8 9.06 -0.36 10.11
N LEU A 9 9.41 -0.62 8.85
CA LEU A 9 8.51 -1.22 7.86
C LEU A 9 7.93 -2.56 8.36
N SER A 10 8.79 -3.40 8.96
CA SER A 10 8.40 -4.69 9.47
C SER A 10 7.36 -4.58 10.59
N GLU A 11 7.49 -3.58 11.47
CA GLU A 11 6.52 -3.36 12.56
C GLU A 11 5.15 -2.93 12.03
N ALA A 12 5.12 -2.06 11.02
CA ALA A 12 3.88 -1.66 10.39
C ALA A 12 3.17 -2.83 9.72
N VAL A 13 3.89 -3.60 8.90
CA VAL A 13 3.33 -4.76 8.20
C VAL A 13 2.84 -5.82 9.18
N ASP A 14 3.58 -6.09 10.26
CA ASP A 14 3.18 -7.04 11.30
C ASP A 14 1.90 -6.57 12.03
N THR A 15 1.82 -5.27 12.34
CA THR A 15 0.63 -4.69 12.99
C THR A 15 -0.59 -4.74 12.07
N LEU A 16 -0.44 -4.35 10.80
CA LEU A 16 -1.51 -4.41 9.81
C LEU A 16 -1.96 -5.86 9.57
N THR A 17 -1.03 -6.81 9.52
CA THR A 17 -1.35 -8.24 9.42
C THR A 17 -2.18 -8.70 10.63
N LYS A 18 -1.85 -8.24 11.85
CA LYS A 18 -2.63 -8.54 13.06
C LYS A 18 -4.02 -7.89 13.07
N GLU A 19 -4.18 -6.75 12.40
CA GLU A 19 -5.48 -6.07 12.21
C GLU A 19 -6.32 -6.70 11.08
N GLY A 20 -5.79 -7.72 10.39
CA GLY A 20 -6.50 -8.50 9.36
C GLY A 20 -6.17 -8.10 7.92
N PHE A 21 -5.19 -7.22 7.70
CA PHE A 21 -4.65 -6.90 6.38
C PHE A 21 -3.69 -8.00 5.92
N ASN A 22 -4.23 -9.19 5.67
CA ASN A 22 -3.46 -10.37 5.30
C ASN A 22 -3.25 -10.51 3.79
N ASP A 23 -3.92 -9.70 2.97
CA ASP A 23 -3.70 -9.70 1.53
C ASP A 23 -2.54 -8.78 1.11
N ASP A 24 -2.00 -9.01 -0.09
CA ASP A 24 -0.96 -8.18 -0.70
C ASP A 24 -1.55 -7.61 -1.97
N PHE A 25 -1.61 -6.29 -2.04
CA PHE A 25 -2.15 -5.57 -3.17
C PHE A 25 -1.01 -5.09 -4.04
N LYS A 26 -1.15 -5.33 -5.34
CA LYS A 26 -0.20 -4.89 -6.35
C LYS A 26 -0.92 -4.08 -7.42
N SER A 27 -0.39 -2.93 -7.77
CA SER A 27 -0.81 -2.19 -8.96
C SER A 27 -0.40 -2.99 -10.22
N GLU A 28 -1.37 -3.36 -11.05
CA GLU A 28 -1.16 -3.93 -12.39
C GLU A 28 -1.98 -3.14 -13.41
N ASP A 29 -1.29 -2.48 -14.34
CA ASP A 29 -1.87 -1.66 -15.42
C ASP A 29 -2.85 -0.59 -14.88
N GLU A 30 -4.16 -0.84 -15.02
CA GLU A 30 -5.24 0.08 -14.65
C GLU A 30 -6.02 -0.38 -13.40
N SER A 31 -5.57 -1.44 -12.72
CA SER A 31 -6.26 -2.04 -11.59
C SER A 31 -5.31 -2.46 -10.47
N ILE A 32 -5.87 -2.72 -9.29
CA ILE A 32 -5.11 -3.22 -8.15
C ILE A 32 -5.52 -4.66 -7.87
N ARG A 33 -4.55 -5.56 -7.89
CA ARG A 33 -4.74 -6.99 -7.71
C ARG A 33 -4.36 -7.42 -6.31
N ALA A 34 -5.30 -8.05 -5.63
CA ALA A 34 -5.06 -8.84 -4.42
C ALA A 34 -4.41 -10.17 -4.81
N ILE A 35 -3.16 -10.37 -4.42
CA ILE A 35 -2.34 -11.52 -4.78
C ILE A 35 -2.86 -12.79 -4.10
N TYR A 36 -3.23 -12.73 -2.82
CA TYR A 36 -3.67 -13.93 -2.09
C TYR A 36 -5.11 -14.30 -2.41
N SER A 37 -6.02 -13.32 -2.39
CA SER A 37 -7.42 -13.52 -2.77
C SER A 37 -7.61 -13.74 -4.28
N LYS A 38 -6.57 -13.47 -5.10
CA LYS A 38 -6.60 -13.54 -6.58
C LYS A 38 -7.74 -12.72 -7.19
N LYS A 39 -8.07 -11.60 -6.56
CA LYS A 39 -9.10 -10.67 -7.01
C LYS A 39 -8.45 -9.42 -7.57
N SER A 40 -9.11 -8.78 -8.52
CA SER A 40 -8.71 -7.46 -9.03
C SER A 40 -9.80 -6.47 -8.68
N PHE A 41 -9.40 -5.31 -8.21
CA PHE A 41 -10.27 -4.22 -7.79
C PHE A 41 -9.89 -2.97 -8.55
N ARG A 42 -10.90 -2.14 -8.85
CA ARG A 42 -10.66 -0.81 -9.39
C ARG A 42 -10.21 0.11 -8.26
N PRO A 43 -9.43 1.17 -8.53
CA PRO A 43 -9.03 2.13 -7.52
C PRO A 43 -10.22 2.79 -6.78
N ASP A 44 -11.39 2.90 -7.43
CA ASP A 44 -12.63 3.40 -6.84
C ASP A 44 -13.30 2.40 -5.86
N GLU A 45 -12.98 1.11 -5.97
CA GLU A 45 -13.51 0.05 -5.10
C GLU A 45 -12.66 -0.19 -3.85
N LEU A 46 -11.54 0.52 -3.76
CA LEU A 46 -10.54 0.39 -2.72
C LEU A 46 -10.54 1.63 -1.85
N LYS A 47 -10.34 1.44 -0.55
CA LYS A 47 -10.25 2.51 0.43
C LYS A 47 -8.93 2.43 1.17
N ILE A 48 -8.13 3.49 1.10
CA ILE A 48 -6.91 3.62 1.88
C ILE A 48 -7.34 3.97 3.30
N VAL A 49 -7.09 3.06 4.24
CA VAL A 49 -7.41 3.27 5.65
C VAL A 49 -6.23 3.86 6.43
N GLU A 50 -5.01 3.52 6.03
CA GLU A 50 -3.78 3.98 6.68
C GLU A 50 -2.63 4.06 5.67
N VAL A 51 -1.73 5.02 5.89
CA VAL A 51 -0.53 5.21 5.07
C VAL A 51 0.67 5.36 5.99
N CYS A 52 1.67 4.52 5.79
CA CYS A 52 2.93 4.56 6.53
C CYS A 52 4.08 4.79 5.56
N ARG A 53 4.92 5.80 5.81
CA ARG A 53 6.09 6.09 4.99
C ARG A 53 7.36 5.85 5.79
N PHE A 54 8.30 5.15 5.16
CA PHE A 54 9.61 4.81 5.68
C PHE A 54 10.68 5.37 4.76
N GLU A 55 11.71 5.98 5.33
CA GLU A 55 12.89 6.40 4.57
C GLU A 55 13.87 5.23 4.50
N GLY A 56 14.53 5.06 3.36
CA GLY A 56 15.48 3.98 3.15
C GLY A 56 16.70 4.16 4.05
N GLU A 57 16.98 3.16 4.88
CA GLU A 57 18.15 3.18 5.78
C GLU A 57 19.48 3.38 5.04
N SER A 58 19.56 2.87 3.80
CA SER A 58 20.77 2.94 2.96
C SER A 58 20.91 4.24 2.19
N ASN A 59 19.81 4.90 1.84
CA ASN A 59 19.82 6.08 1.00
C ASN A 59 18.57 6.92 1.29
N PRO A 60 18.71 8.18 1.73
CA PRO A 60 17.57 9.03 2.07
C PRO A 60 16.71 9.40 0.85
N ALA A 61 17.21 9.17 -0.37
CA ALA A 61 16.43 9.32 -1.59
C ALA A 61 15.52 8.12 -1.87
N ASP A 62 15.79 6.96 -1.25
CA ASP A 62 14.90 5.81 -1.28
C ASP A 62 13.84 5.99 -0.20
N SER A 63 12.59 5.76 -0.54
CA SER A 63 11.51 5.75 0.45
C SER A 63 10.50 4.67 0.11
N THR A 64 9.97 4.04 1.15
CA THR A 64 8.96 3.01 1.04
C THR A 64 7.66 3.52 1.63
N GLU A 65 6.56 3.47 0.89
CA GLU A 65 5.22 3.74 1.41
C GLU A 65 4.43 2.43 1.49
N VAL A 66 3.79 2.17 2.63
CA VAL A 66 2.83 1.09 2.82
C VAL A 66 1.44 1.68 2.93
N PHE A 67 0.52 1.18 2.14
CA PHE A 67 -0.88 1.55 2.16
C PHE A 67 -1.68 0.38 2.71
N ALA A 68 -2.38 0.57 3.83
CA ALA A 68 -3.40 -0.35 4.27
C ALA A 68 -4.67 -0.05 3.48
N ILE A 69 -5.16 -1.05 2.74
CA ILE A 69 -6.28 -0.90 1.83
C ILE A 69 -7.39 -1.87 2.22
N GLU A 70 -8.62 -1.37 2.25
CA GLU A 70 -9.85 -2.14 2.43
C GLU A 70 -10.70 -2.02 1.17
N ALA A 71 -11.05 -3.14 0.57
CA ALA A 71 -11.97 -3.21 -0.55
C ALA A 71 -13.43 -3.19 -0.08
N ASN A 72 -14.33 -2.72 -0.93
CA ASN A 72 -15.77 -2.69 -0.65
C ASN A 72 -16.39 -4.06 -0.34
N ASP A 73 -15.76 -5.16 -0.78
CA ASP A 73 -16.22 -6.52 -0.47
C ASP A 73 -15.73 -7.05 0.89
N GLY A 74 -14.96 -6.24 1.63
CA GLY A 74 -14.35 -6.57 2.91
C GLY A 74 -12.96 -7.19 2.81
N THR A 75 -12.40 -7.36 1.60
CA THR A 75 -11.01 -7.81 1.44
C THR A 75 -10.05 -6.74 1.98
N LYS A 76 -9.14 -7.12 2.87
CA LYS A 76 -8.15 -6.23 3.47
C LYS A 76 -6.75 -6.69 3.14
N GLY A 77 -5.90 -5.75 2.75
CA GLY A 77 -4.53 -6.04 2.39
C GLY A 77 -3.64 -4.81 2.43
N THR A 78 -2.36 -5.03 2.26
CA THR A 78 -1.36 -3.97 2.23
C THR A 78 -0.78 -3.83 0.83
N LEU A 79 -0.52 -2.60 0.41
CA LEU A 79 0.20 -2.30 -0.82
C LEU A 79 1.52 -1.64 -0.42
N VAL A 80 2.63 -2.26 -0.80
CA VAL A 80 3.97 -1.75 -0.52
C VAL A 80 4.57 -1.15 -1.78
N MET A 81 4.99 0.11 -1.70
CA MET A 81 5.64 0.86 -2.78
C MET A 81 7.04 1.26 -2.37
N SER A 82 8.03 0.85 -3.14
CA SER A 82 9.39 1.35 -3.02
C SER A 82 9.68 2.38 -4.10
N TYR A 83 9.89 3.63 -3.67
CA TYR A 83 10.42 4.69 -4.50
C TYR A 83 11.93 4.64 -4.40
N SER A 84 12.57 4.29 -5.51
CA SER A 84 14.02 4.34 -5.65
C SER A 84 14.37 5.26 -6.80
N ALA A 85 15.52 5.94 -6.73
CA ALA A 85 15.96 6.88 -7.75
C ALA A 85 16.12 6.24 -9.15
N ALA A 86 16.17 4.90 -9.23
CA ALA A 86 16.40 4.14 -10.45
C ALA A 86 15.13 3.56 -11.09
N HIS A 87 14.03 3.41 -10.36
CA HIS A 87 12.84 2.72 -10.86
C HIS A 87 11.58 3.12 -10.07
N SER A 88 10.58 3.62 -10.80
CA SER A 88 9.25 3.93 -10.29
C SER A 88 8.28 2.96 -10.94
N GLN A 89 7.89 1.88 -10.26
CA GLN A 89 6.79 1.04 -10.73
C GLN A 89 5.47 1.77 -10.46
N ASP A 90 4.66 1.93 -11.49
CA ASP A 90 3.23 2.33 -11.43
C ASP A 90 2.85 3.44 -10.44
N VAL A 91 3.72 4.46 -10.31
CA VAL A 91 3.48 5.62 -9.44
C VAL A 91 2.22 6.39 -9.85
N ASP A 92 1.88 6.37 -11.14
CA ASP A 92 0.72 7.09 -11.67
C ASP A 92 -0.60 6.50 -11.14
N LEU A 93 -0.76 5.17 -11.15
CA LEU A 93 -1.97 4.50 -10.68
C LEU A 93 -2.21 4.73 -9.18
N ILE A 94 -1.14 4.73 -8.39
CA ILE A 94 -1.25 4.92 -6.94
C ILE A 94 -1.48 6.40 -6.61
N THR A 95 -0.88 7.31 -7.38
CA THR A 95 -1.21 8.73 -7.32
C THR A 95 -2.68 8.97 -7.64
N GLN A 96 -3.23 8.21 -8.60
CA GLN A 96 -4.65 8.24 -8.92
C GLN A 96 -5.50 7.67 -7.79
N LEU A 97 -5.12 6.54 -7.19
CA LEU A 97 -5.79 5.97 -6.01
C LEU A 97 -5.88 7.00 -4.87
N LYS A 98 -4.78 7.73 -4.60
CA LYS A 98 -4.75 8.81 -3.60
C LYS A 98 -5.67 9.99 -3.94
N LYS A 99 -5.90 10.28 -5.23
CA LYS A 99 -6.77 11.38 -5.70
C LYS A 99 -8.26 11.04 -5.69
N VAL A 100 -8.60 9.75 -5.73
CA VAL A 100 -9.98 9.26 -5.80
C VAL A 100 -10.64 9.18 -4.41
N GLN A 101 -9.86 9.27 -3.33
CA GLN A 101 -10.29 9.21 -1.92
C GLN A 101 -10.58 10.62 -1.37
#